data_AF-A0A953HKC6-F1
#
_entry.id   AF-A0A953HKC6-F1
#
_cell.length_a   1.000
_cell.length_b   1.000
_cell.length_c   1.000
_cell.angle_alpha   90.00
_cell.angle_beta   90.00
_cell.angle_gamma   90.00
#
_symmetry.space_group_name_H-M   'P 1'
#
loop_
_entity.id
_entity.type
_entity.pdbx_description
1 polymer ?
#
loop_
_entity_poly.entity_id
_entity_poly.type
_entity_poly.pdbx_seq_one_letter_code
_entity_poly.pdbx_strand_id
1 'polypeptide(L)'
;MIYSFKTIISTILFFLSIVIISNAQNEGWLLLGTDSTNGANVTPIYENNLIKSPDNKIIVAVIDGGVEPDHEDLKSVMWVNQGEIAGNSQDDDHNGYADDIYGWNFIGGPDGRNVDQDTYEITRQYKRLHQKYADVDPLKLKKKEKKEYAKYLTYKKKVEEEMEKAKNQYEEIEQQKVFINNFLAMTQTVVGEKREISTATIDEMKKEKNNEHTQVLAVLENILENTGQSFSNYEAFESFIMDDIEKGEKHFESKFKYGYNPDFDPRSIVQDNYENKTQRYYGNADVAGPDAFHGTFVAGIIGADRHNNIGMKGISDQVEIMGVRVVPDGDERDKDVANGIIYAVDNGAKVINMSFGKGISPDKRIVDKAVRYAEKKDVLLVHAAGNSSEDIDVEENYPTALYAKRGFFGGKKYAKGWIEVGALGRLSDQNSVASFSNYGQKSVDIFAPGHQVYSATPGDGYKFASGTSFAAPVVAGVAAIIRANFPSLSAQEVKEILMESGDEITEPVIKPGTDEEVDFKTLSVSGKRINAFKAYQLAARRAS
;
A
#
# COMPACT_ATOMS: atom_id res chain seq x y z
N MET A 1 37.23 -10.22 18.55
CA MET A 1 36.21 -11.25 18.30
C MET A 1 36.14 -11.38 16.78
N ILE A 2 36.84 -12.35 16.21
CA ILE A 2 37.02 -12.46 14.74
C ILE A 2 35.87 -13.32 14.23
N TYR A 3 34.80 -12.68 13.75
CA TYR A 3 33.80 -13.36 12.94
C TYR A 3 34.44 -13.76 11.60
N SER A 4 34.13 -14.95 11.10
CA SER A 4 34.79 -15.47 9.89
C SER A 4 34.33 -14.74 8.64
N PHE A 5 35.23 -14.51 7.70
CA PHE A 5 35.01 -13.84 6.42
C PHE A 5 33.81 -14.40 5.60
N LYS A 6 33.47 -15.69 5.81
CA LYS A 6 32.29 -16.32 5.21
C LYS A 6 30.97 -15.69 5.68
N THR A 7 30.93 -15.16 6.90
CA THR A 7 29.75 -14.47 7.45
C THR A 7 29.51 -13.14 6.73
N ILE A 8 30.58 -12.38 6.42
CA ILE A 8 30.48 -11.10 5.70
C ILE A 8 29.91 -11.30 4.30
N ILE A 9 30.46 -12.26 3.55
CA ILE A 9 29.99 -12.61 2.21
C ILE A 9 28.56 -13.12 2.26
N SER A 10 28.22 -13.98 3.23
CA SER A 10 26.86 -14.48 3.41
C SER A 10 25.86 -13.37 3.74
N THR A 11 26.25 -12.37 4.54
CA THR A 11 25.39 -11.24 4.90
C THR A 11 25.17 -10.31 3.71
N ILE A 12 26.23 -9.92 3.00
CA ILE A 12 26.10 -9.05 1.82
C ILE A 12 25.31 -9.78 0.71
N LEU A 13 25.57 -11.07 0.47
CA LEU A 13 24.83 -11.86 -0.52
C LEU A 13 23.38 -12.16 -0.11
N PHE A 14 23.06 -12.24 1.19
CA PHE A 14 21.68 -12.44 1.65
C PHE A 14 20.80 -11.26 1.23
N PHE A 15 21.31 -10.02 1.31
CA PHE A 15 20.60 -8.84 0.82
C PHE A 15 20.67 -8.70 -0.70
N LEU A 16 21.81 -9.03 -1.33
CA LEU A 16 21.92 -9.03 -2.81
C LEU A 16 21.13 -10.15 -3.50
N SER A 17 20.65 -11.16 -2.76
CA SER A 17 19.73 -12.17 -3.30
C SER A 17 18.32 -11.64 -3.61
N ILE A 18 18.06 -10.37 -3.25
CA ILE A 18 16.87 -9.60 -3.65
C ILE A 18 17.24 -8.60 -4.78
N VAL A 19 18.34 -8.81 -5.50
CA VAL A 19 18.55 -8.10 -6.77
C VAL A 19 17.48 -8.58 -7.75
N ILE A 20 16.45 -7.74 -7.89
CA ILE A 20 15.48 -7.83 -8.97
C ILE A 20 16.30 -7.80 -10.25
N ILE A 21 16.28 -8.90 -11.00
CA ILE A 21 16.71 -8.88 -12.40
C ILE A 21 15.79 -7.87 -13.09
N SER A 22 16.27 -6.64 -13.25
CA SER A 22 15.64 -5.63 -14.09
C SER A 22 15.86 -6.06 -15.54
N ASN A 23 15.16 -7.11 -15.96
CA ASN A 23 14.81 -7.20 -17.37
C ASN A 23 14.01 -5.94 -17.67
N ALA A 24 14.34 -5.23 -18.76
CA ALA A 24 13.64 -4.02 -19.20
C ALA A 24 12.13 -4.29 -19.29
N GLN A 25 11.43 -4.07 -18.18
CA GLN A 25 10.02 -4.36 -18.02
C GLN A 25 9.27 -3.18 -18.59
N ASN A 26 8.29 -3.44 -19.45
CA ASN A 26 7.47 -2.38 -20.03
C ASN A 26 6.73 -1.65 -18.91
N GLU A 27 7.13 -0.40 -18.62
CA GLU A 27 6.58 0.46 -17.57
C GLU A 27 5.06 0.68 -17.73
N GLY A 28 4.53 0.64 -18.96
CA GLY A 28 3.11 0.82 -19.26
C GLY A 28 2.29 -0.46 -19.32
N TRP A 29 2.81 -1.63 -18.90
CA TRP A 29 2.13 -2.92 -19.10
C TRP A 29 0.74 -3.00 -18.47
N LEU A 30 0.51 -2.28 -17.36
CA LEU A 30 -0.77 -2.27 -16.65
C LEU A 30 -1.92 -1.71 -17.51
N LEU A 31 -1.61 -0.90 -18.53
CA LEU A 31 -2.60 -0.30 -19.44
C LEU A 31 -2.98 -1.22 -20.61
N LEU A 32 -2.13 -2.20 -20.90
CA LEU A 32 -2.28 -3.08 -22.06
C LEU A 32 -3.32 -4.17 -21.80
N GLY A 33 -3.74 -4.86 -22.85
CA GLY A 33 -4.57 -6.06 -22.76
C GLY A 33 -4.26 -7.00 -23.92
N THR A 34 -3.70 -8.17 -23.62
CA THR A 34 -3.45 -9.25 -24.60
C THR A 34 -3.72 -10.60 -23.93
N ASP A 35 -3.81 -11.67 -24.71
CA ASP A 35 -3.91 -13.03 -24.16
C ASP A 35 -2.70 -13.41 -23.29
N SER A 36 -1.56 -12.73 -23.49
CA SER A 36 -0.30 -12.97 -22.79
C SER A 36 -0.03 -12.03 -21.59
N THR A 37 -0.85 -11.00 -21.37
CA THR A 37 -0.64 -10.02 -20.29
C THR A 37 -1.89 -9.80 -19.45
N ASN A 38 -1.71 -9.68 -18.13
CA ASN A 38 -2.80 -9.43 -17.17
C ASN A 38 -3.17 -7.94 -17.03
N GLY A 39 -2.78 -7.08 -17.98
CA GLY A 39 -3.07 -5.65 -17.93
C GLY A 39 -4.57 -5.35 -17.98
N ALA A 40 -4.96 -4.13 -17.61
CA ALA A 40 -6.36 -3.72 -17.47
C ALA A 40 -7.04 -3.36 -18.80
N ASN A 41 -6.37 -3.50 -19.95
CA ASN A 41 -6.90 -3.25 -21.29
C ASN A 41 -7.55 -1.86 -21.45
N VAL A 42 -6.84 -0.83 -21.03
CA VAL A 42 -7.27 0.58 -21.03
C VAL A 42 -6.97 1.25 -22.37
N THR A 43 -5.85 0.89 -23.01
CA THR A 43 -5.36 1.49 -24.25
C THR A 43 -6.43 1.67 -25.34
N PRO A 44 -7.30 0.68 -25.64
CA PRO A 44 -8.31 0.83 -26.70
C PRO A 44 -9.36 1.91 -26.43
N ILE A 45 -9.59 2.32 -25.18
CA ILE A 45 -10.53 3.43 -24.87
C ILE A 45 -9.98 4.74 -25.42
N TYR A 46 -8.68 4.97 -25.25
CA TYR A 46 -8.00 6.20 -25.64
C TYR A 46 -7.66 6.23 -27.12
N GLU A 47 -7.10 5.14 -27.66
CA GLU A 47 -6.74 5.09 -29.10
C GLU A 47 -7.96 5.21 -30.02
N ASN A 48 -9.12 4.74 -29.59
CA ASN A 48 -10.38 4.86 -30.34
C ASN A 48 -11.18 6.12 -30.00
N ASN A 49 -10.64 7.04 -29.18
CA ASN A 49 -11.31 8.27 -28.75
C ASN A 49 -12.72 8.05 -28.18
N LEU A 50 -12.87 7.05 -27.30
CA LEU A 50 -14.18 6.71 -26.72
C LEU A 50 -14.58 7.63 -25.56
N ILE A 51 -13.67 8.44 -25.03
CA ILE A 51 -13.95 9.35 -23.92
C ILE A 51 -15.02 10.37 -24.34
N LYS A 52 -16.17 10.31 -23.66
CA LYS A 52 -17.27 11.26 -23.71
C LYS A 52 -17.01 12.35 -22.67
N SER A 53 -17.27 13.59 -23.05
CA SER A 53 -17.15 14.77 -22.18
C SER A 53 -15.82 14.79 -21.41
N PRO A 54 -14.67 15.03 -22.08
CA PRO A 54 -13.34 15.02 -21.46
C PRO A 54 -13.22 15.95 -20.23
N ASP A 55 -14.05 16.98 -20.17
CA ASP A 55 -14.11 17.96 -19.07
C ASP A 55 -14.89 17.46 -17.83
N ASN A 56 -15.66 16.37 -17.95
CA ASN A 56 -16.34 15.77 -16.81
C ASN A 56 -15.34 14.95 -15.99
N LYS A 57 -14.85 15.51 -14.89
CA LYS A 57 -13.93 14.83 -13.97
C LYS A 57 -14.69 14.20 -12.80
N ILE A 58 -14.16 13.08 -12.32
CA ILE A 58 -14.66 12.36 -11.15
C ILE A 58 -13.67 12.53 -10.01
N ILE A 59 -14.14 13.04 -8.88
CA ILE A 59 -13.35 13.06 -7.65
C ILE A 59 -13.14 11.62 -7.18
N VAL A 60 -11.88 11.20 -7.16
CA VAL A 60 -11.42 9.94 -6.59
C VAL A 60 -10.61 10.24 -5.34
N ALA A 61 -11.14 9.86 -4.17
CA ALA A 61 -10.40 10.03 -2.92
C ALA A 61 -9.45 8.86 -2.71
N VAL A 62 -8.18 9.17 -2.43
CA VAL A 62 -7.14 8.24 -2.03
C VAL A 62 -7.03 8.31 -0.51
N ILE A 63 -7.70 7.38 0.18
CA ILE A 63 -7.60 7.25 1.63
C ILE A 63 -6.41 6.34 1.91
N ASP A 64 -5.31 6.90 2.41
CA ASP A 64 -4.01 6.24 2.41
C ASP A 64 -3.05 6.82 3.48
N GLY A 65 -1.76 6.49 3.35
CA GLY A 65 -0.67 7.04 4.12
C GLY A 65 -0.29 8.46 3.72
N GLY A 66 -0.56 8.92 2.50
CA GLY A 66 -0.33 10.31 2.11
C GLY A 66 -0.04 10.47 0.63
N VAL A 67 -0.38 11.63 0.07
CA VAL A 67 -0.23 11.95 -1.37
C VAL A 67 0.55 13.25 -1.48
N GLU A 68 1.61 13.26 -2.30
CA GLU A 68 2.35 14.48 -2.64
C GLU A 68 1.59 15.25 -3.72
N PRO A 69 0.97 16.40 -3.40
CA PRO A 69 0.08 17.11 -4.33
C PRO A 69 0.82 17.86 -5.44
N ASP A 70 2.11 18.18 -5.25
CA ASP A 70 2.94 18.98 -6.15
C ASP A 70 3.82 18.16 -7.10
N HIS A 71 3.77 16.82 -7.02
CA HIS A 71 4.44 15.90 -7.93
C HIS A 71 4.17 16.25 -9.39
N GLU A 72 5.20 16.25 -10.24
CA GLU A 72 5.14 16.78 -11.61
C GLU A 72 4.07 16.13 -12.49
N ASP A 73 3.79 14.85 -12.24
CA ASP A 73 2.79 14.03 -12.93
C ASP A 73 1.37 14.08 -12.34
N LEU A 74 1.21 14.64 -11.14
CA LEU A 74 -0.05 14.63 -10.40
C LEU A 74 -0.66 16.01 -10.20
N LYS A 75 0.17 17.06 -10.12
CA LYS A 75 -0.30 18.43 -9.80
C LYS A 75 -1.42 18.96 -10.69
N SER A 76 -1.53 18.51 -11.95
CA SER A 76 -2.58 18.90 -12.89
C SER A 76 -3.89 18.14 -12.70
N VAL A 77 -3.88 17.02 -11.97
CA VAL A 77 -5.03 16.14 -11.72
C VAL A 77 -5.42 16.10 -10.24
N MET A 78 -4.75 16.85 -9.36
CA MET A 78 -5.17 16.96 -7.97
C MET A 78 -6.51 17.68 -7.85
N TRP A 79 -7.38 17.17 -6.99
CA TRP A 79 -8.59 17.88 -6.57
C TRP A 79 -8.19 19.14 -5.81
N VAL A 80 -8.88 20.25 -6.09
CA VAL A 80 -8.68 21.53 -5.41
C VAL A 80 -10.00 21.97 -4.81
N ASN A 81 -10.07 22.11 -3.49
CA ASN A 81 -11.22 22.72 -2.83
C ASN A 81 -11.35 24.19 -3.25
N GLN A 82 -12.29 24.48 -4.15
CA GLN A 82 -12.55 25.85 -4.61
C GLN A 82 -13.24 26.73 -3.55
N GLY A 83 -13.69 26.14 -2.44
CA GLY A 83 -14.26 26.86 -1.30
C GLY A 83 -13.23 27.54 -0.41
N GLU A 84 -11.96 27.13 -0.50
CA GLU A 84 -10.89 27.55 0.41
C GLU A 84 -9.90 28.54 -0.21
N ILE A 85 -9.35 29.44 0.60
CA ILE A 85 -8.26 30.34 0.24
C ILE A 85 -6.96 29.79 0.83
N ALA A 86 -6.14 29.18 -0.02
CA ALA A 86 -4.90 28.53 0.40
C ALA A 86 -4.00 29.39 1.31
N GLY A 87 -3.72 28.86 2.50
CA GLY A 87 -2.72 29.38 3.43
C GLY A 87 -3.20 30.53 4.30
N ASN A 88 -4.52 30.70 4.45
CA ASN A 88 -5.10 31.74 5.30
C ASN A 88 -5.45 31.25 6.72
N SER A 89 -5.31 29.95 6.99
CA SER A 89 -5.61 29.29 8.27
C SER A 89 -7.06 29.44 8.73
N GLN A 90 -7.98 29.60 7.79
CA GLN A 90 -9.42 29.71 8.02
C GLN A 90 -10.14 28.59 7.27
N ASP A 91 -11.34 28.27 7.76
CA ASP A 91 -12.30 27.36 7.13
C ASP A 91 -13.31 28.25 6.40
N ASP A 92 -12.99 28.59 5.15
CA ASP A 92 -13.70 29.57 4.32
C ASP A 92 -15.02 29.02 3.79
N ASP A 93 -15.10 27.71 3.55
CA ASP A 93 -16.31 27.03 3.09
C ASP A 93 -17.22 26.53 4.24
N HIS A 94 -16.73 26.62 5.47
CA HIS A 94 -17.41 26.22 6.72
C HIS A 94 -17.74 24.72 6.78
N ASN A 95 -16.92 23.88 6.15
CA ASN A 95 -17.04 22.42 6.18
C ASN A 95 -16.42 21.80 7.46
N GLY A 96 -15.66 22.58 8.23
CA GLY A 96 -14.98 22.19 9.48
C GLY A 96 -13.50 21.85 9.33
N TYR A 97 -12.89 22.08 8.16
CA TYR A 97 -11.53 21.70 7.80
C TYR A 97 -10.80 22.87 7.12
N ALA A 98 -10.11 23.69 7.92
CA ALA A 98 -9.41 24.88 7.42
C ALA A 98 -8.25 24.54 6.47
N ASP A 99 -8.15 25.25 5.35
CA ASP A 99 -7.12 25.09 4.31
C ASP A 99 -7.08 23.68 3.68
N ASP A 100 -8.19 22.95 3.60
CA ASP A 100 -8.24 21.58 3.04
C ASP A 100 -8.15 21.51 1.49
N ILE A 101 -7.21 22.26 0.92
CA ILE A 101 -7.04 22.52 -0.52
C ILE A 101 -6.98 21.24 -1.35
N TYR A 102 -6.18 20.25 -0.96
CA TYR A 102 -5.98 19.00 -1.70
C TYR A 102 -6.61 17.77 -1.01
N GLY A 103 -7.30 18.01 0.10
CA GLY A 103 -7.84 16.99 0.99
C GLY A 103 -7.45 17.21 2.45
N TRP A 104 -7.46 16.14 3.25
CA TRP A 104 -7.30 16.26 4.70
C TRP A 104 -6.48 15.14 5.35
N ASN A 105 -5.76 15.47 6.42
CA ASN A 105 -4.99 14.53 7.22
C ASN A 105 -5.57 14.36 8.63
N PHE A 106 -6.21 13.22 8.87
CA PHE A 106 -6.82 12.86 10.16
C PHE A 106 -5.81 12.38 11.20
N ILE A 107 -4.56 12.12 10.81
CA ILE A 107 -3.48 11.75 11.73
C ILE A 107 -2.43 12.87 11.86
N GLY A 108 -2.84 14.09 11.50
CA GLY A 108 -2.14 15.34 11.75
C GLY A 108 -2.60 16.01 13.05
N GLY A 109 -1.73 16.84 13.61
CA GLY A 109 -2.02 17.73 14.73
C GLY A 109 -2.25 19.17 14.26
N PRO A 110 -3.01 19.98 15.04
CA PRO A 110 -3.25 21.39 14.72
C PRO A 110 -1.98 22.26 14.79
N ASP A 111 -0.88 21.72 15.31
CA ASP A 111 0.44 22.37 15.34
C ASP A 111 1.32 22.01 14.13
N GLY A 112 0.74 21.36 13.11
CA GLY A 112 1.42 20.94 11.89
C GLY A 112 2.28 19.69 12.03
N ARG A 113 2.37 19.07 13.22
CA ARG A 113 3.03 17.77 13.38
C ARG A 113 2.13 16.67 12.85
N ASN A 114 2.73 15.60 12.34
CA ASN A 114 2.02 14.47 11.78
C ASN A 114 2.48 13.17 12.44
N VAL A 115 1.56 12.22 12.58
CA VAL A 115 1.91 10.86 12.98
C VAL A 115 2.59 10.17 11.79
N ASP A 116 3.86 9.83 11.99
CA ASP A 116 4.62 8.93 11.11
C ASP A 116 4.38 7.48 11.53
N GLN A 117 4.92 7.12 12.69
CA GLN A 117 4.87 5.78 13.26
C GLN A 117 3.66 5.61 14.19
N ASP A 118 2.98 4.46 14.15
CA ASP A 118 2.01 4.01 15.17
C ASP A 118 2.21 2.52 15.47
N THR A 119 1.54 2.07 16.51
CA THR A 119 1.41 0.68 16.89
C THR A 119 0.51 -0.10 15.92
N TYR A 120 0.61 -1.43 15.92
CA TYR A 120 -0.42 -2.29 15.35
C TYR A 120 -1.66 -2.33 16.25
N GLU A 121 -2.84 -2.62 15.70
CA GLU A 121 -4.08 -2.66 16.46
C GLU A 121 -4.04 -3.79 17.51
N ILE A 122 -3.39 -4.90 17.21
CA ILE A 122 -3.19 -5.98 18.18
C ILE A 122 -2.38 -5.52 19.40
N THR A 123 -1.38 -4.66 19.20
CA THR A 123 -0.55 -4.07 20.26
C THR A 123 -1.39 -3.14 21.13
N ARG A 124 -2.23 -2.31 20.53
CA ARG A 124 -3.18 -1.43 21.26
C ARG A 124 -4.19 -2.22 22.08
N GLN A 125 -4.77 -3.27 21.50
CA GLN A 125 -5.70 -4.15 22.22
C GLN A 125 -5.00 -4.95 23.31
N TYR A 126 -3.76 -5.39 23.10
CA TYR A 126 -2.94 -5.98 24.15
C TYR A 126 -2.74 -5.02 25.32
N LYS A 127 -2.22 -3.80 25.07
CA LYS A 127 -2.01 -2.77 26.11
C LYS A 127 -3.28 -2.51 26.92
N ARG A 128 -4.40 -2.26 26.24
CA ARG A 128 -5.71 -1.99 26.86
C ARG A 128 -6.16 -3.15 27.77
N LEU A 129 -6.02 -4.38 27.30
CA LEU A 129 -6.44 -5.56 28.04
C LEU A 129 -5.45 -5.93 29.16
N HIS A 130 -4.16 -5.69 28.97
CA HIS A 130 -3.13 -5.90 29.96
C HIS A 130 -3.39 -5.07 31.22
N GLN A 131 -3.71 -3.77 31.06
CA GLN A 131 -4.10 -2.89 32.17
C GLN A 131 -5.30 -3.42 32.97
N LYS A 132 -6.17 -4.21 32.36
CA LYS A 132 -7.37 -4.75 32.98
C LYS A 132 -7.16 -6.14 33.61
N TYR A 133 -6.29 -6.96 33.02
CA TYR A 133 -6.27 -8.40 33.28
C TYR A 133 -4.93 -8.98 33.76
N ALA A 134 -3.85 -8.20 33.79
CA ALA A 134 -2.52 -8.70 34.17
C ALA A 134 -2.49 -9.43 35.53
N ASP A 135 -3.21 -8.88 36.52
CA ASP A 135 -3.19 -9.38 37.90
C ASP A 135 -4.52 -10.01 38.35
N VAL A 136 -5.40 -10.38 37.40
CA VAL A 136 -6.73 -10.90 37.72
C VAL A 136 -6.74 -12.43 37.83
N ASP A 137 -7.39 -12.95 38.87
CA ASP A 137 -7.68 -14.38 39.02
C ASP A 137 -8.75 -14.83 38.00
N PRO A 138 -8.41 -15.69 37.01
CA PRO A 138 -9.33 -16.11 35.96
C PRO A 138 -10.57 -16.86 36.47
N LEU A 139 -10.48 -17.46 37.67
CA LEU A 139 -11.59 -18.19 38.28
C LEU A 139 -12.70 -17.25 38.75
N LYS A 140 -12.36 -16.00 39.07
CA LYS A 140 -13.30 -14.97 39.56
C LYS A 140 -13.97 -14.17 38.45
N LEU A 141 -13.57 -14.38 37.19
CA LEU A 141 -14.11 -13.65 36.05
C LEU A 141 -15.56 -14.05 35.71
N LYS A 142 -16.40 -13.07 35.39
CA LYS A 142 -17.74 -13.30 34.84
C LYS A 142 -17.63 -13.82 33.40
N LYS A 143 -18.70 -14.43 32.88
CA LYS A 143 -18.74 -15.02 31.53
C LYS A 143 -18.30 -14.07 30.40
N LYS A 144 -18.65 -12.78 30.47
CA LYS A 144 -18.22 -11.78 29.47
C LYS A 144 -16.72 -11.47 29.60
N GLU A 145 -16.22 -11.35 30.82
CA GLU A 145 -14.81 -11.08 31.11
C GLU A 145 -13.94 -12.28 30.73
N LYS A 146 -14.41 -13.52 30.90
CA LYS A 146 -13.70 -14.73 30.44
C LYS A 146 -13.45 -14.72 28.93
N LYS A 147 -14.39 -14.21 28.12
CA LYS A 147 -14.18 -14.08 26.66
C LYS A 147 -13.15 -13.02 26.31
N GLU A 148 -13.20 -11.88 27.00
CA GLU A 148 -12.23 -10.80 26.80
C GLU A 148 -10.83 -11.20 27.30
N TYR A 149 -10.76 -11.94 28.41
CA TYR A 149 -9.53 -12.52 28.96
C TYR A 149 -8.92 -13.56 28.02
N ALA A 150 -9.72 -14.40 27.37
CA ALA A 150 -9.21 -15.32 26.35
C ALA A 150 -8.56 -14.55 25.19
N LYS A 151 -9.17 -13.45 24.72
CA LYS A 151 -8.56 -12.56 23.72
C LYS A 151 -7.28 -11.92 24.23
N TYR A 152 -7.26 -11.46 25.48
CA TYR A 152 -6.05 -10.93 26.11
C TYR A 152 -4.89 -11.92 26.04
N LEU A 153 -5.11 -13.18 26.40
CA LEU A 153 -4.07 -14.22 26.32
C LEU A 153 -3.58 -14.44 24.88
N THR A 154 -4.48 -14.43 23.89
CA THR A 154 -4.11 -14.52 22.48
C THR A 154 -3.26 -13.33 22.03
N TYR A 155 -3.69 -12.10 22.34
CA TYR A 155 -2.96 -10.90 21.96
C TYR A 155 -1.62 -10.78 22.68
N LYS A 156 -1.59 -11.09 23.99
CA LYS A 156 -0.36 -11.14 24.79
C LYS A 156 0.66 -12.07 24.14
N LYS A 157 0.27 -13.31 23.85
CA LYS A 157 1.15 -14.29 23.22
C LYS A 157 1.70 -13.77 21.89
N LYS A 158 0.83 -13.30 20.98
CA LYS A 158 1.25 -12.84 19.66
C LYS A 158 2.14 -11.60 19.73
N VAL A 159 1.81 -10.60 20.57
CA VAL A 159 2.62 -9.38 20.69
C VAL A 159 3.97 -9.67 21.34
N GLU A 160 4.03 -10.47 22.41
CA GLU A 160 5.31 -10.84 23.05
C GLU A 160 6.21 -11.65 22.10
N GLU A 161 5.65 -12.60 21.35
CA GLU A 161 6.40 -13.39 20.36
C GLU A 161 6.93 -12.53 19.21
N GLU A 162 6.09 -11.65 18.65
CA GLU A 162 6.50 -10.79 17.53
C GLU A 162 7.43 -9.65 17.96
N MET A 163 7.27 -9.11 19.17
CA MET A 163 8.20 -8.12 19.74
C MET A 163 9.60 -8.71 19.93
N GLU A 164 9.70 -9.94 20.42
CA GLU A 164 10.98 -10.63 20.59
C GLU A 164 11.62 -10.93 19.22
N LYS A 165 10.85 -11.37 18.22
CA LYS A 165 11.35 -11.56 16.85
C LYS A 165 11.87 -10.24 16.25
N ALA A 166 11.06 -9.18 16.32
CA ALA A 166 11.41 -7.87 15.77
C ALA A 166 12.67 -7.31 16.44
N LYS A 167 12.79 -7.47 17.76
CA LYS A 167 13.99 -7.09 18.51
C LYS A 167 15.24 -7.83 18.00
N ASN A 168 15.16 -9.15 17.89
CA ASN A 168 16.30 -9.96 17.43
C ASN A 168 16.72 -9.58 16.01
N GLN A 169 15.76 -9.35 15.10
CA GLN A 169 16.03 -8.90 13.73
C GLN A 169 16.66 -7.49 13.70
N TYR A 170 16.18 -6.57 14.54
CA TYR A 170 16.73 -5.23 14.65
C TYR A 170 18.16 -5.23 15.22
N GLU A 171 18.43 -6.01 16.27
CA GLU A 171 19.77 -6.15 16.83
C GLU A 171 20.74 -6.84 15.85
N GLU A 172 20.25 -7.80 15.07
CA GLU A 172 21.04 -8.47 14.04
C GLU A 172 21.44 -7.50 12.91
N ILE A 173 20.49 -6.74 12.36
CA ILE A 173 20.80 -5.80 11.27
C ILE A 173 21.70 -4.66 11.73
N GLU A 174 21.57 -4.19 12.97
CA GLU A 174 22.48 -3.20 13.56
C GLU A 174 23.93 -3.72 13.63
N GLN A 175 24.12 -4.97 14.06
CA GLN A 175 25.44 -5.60 14.07
C GLN A 175 26.01 -5.77 12.65
N GLN A 176 25.15 -6.13 11.70
CA GLN A 176 25.53 -6.26 10.29
C GLN A 176 25.94 -4.91 9.69
N LYS A 177 25.20 -3.83 9.96
CA LYS A 177 25.50 -2.46 9.51
C LYS A 177 26.86 -1.99 10.00
N VAL A 178 27.21 -2.25 11.27
CA VAL A 178 28.57 -1.97 11.79
C VAL A 178 29.63 -2.72 10.96
N PHE A 179 29.37 -3.98 10.61
CA PHE A 179 30.31 -4.77 9.81
C PHE A 179 30.46 -4.22 8.38
N ILE A 180 29.35 -3.81 7.77
CA ILE A 180 29.32 -3.27 6.41
C ILE A 180 29.99 -1.91 6.36
N ASN A 181 29.75 -1.04 7.33
CA ASN A 181 30.47 0.24 7.46
C ASN A 181 32.00 0.03 7.58
N ASN A 182 32.45 -0.96 8.33
CA ASN A 182 33.88 -1.29 8.40
C ASN A 182 34.41 -1.78 7.05
N PHE A 183 33.65 -2.61 6.32
CA PHE A 183 34.01 -3.07 4.98
C PHE A 183 34.05 -1.91 3.98
N LEU A 184 33.09 -1.00 4.02
CA LEU A 184 33.02 0.19 3.19
C LEU A 184 34.21 1.11 3.47
N ALA A 185 34.59 1.35 4.72
CA ALA A 185 35.77 2.15 5.07
C ALA A 185 37.08 1.53 4.55
N MET A 186 37.22 0.20 4.67
CA MET A 186 38.35 -0.52 4.09
C MET A 186 38.35 -0.43 2.56
N THR A 187 37.19 -0.57 1.93
CA THR A 187 37.01 -0.46 0.49
C THR A 187 37.44 0.92 0.00
N GLN A 188 36.99 2.00 0.66
CA GLN A 188 37.37 3.37 0.32
C GLN A 188 38.89 3.57 0.37
N THR A 189 39.54 3.01 1.39
CA THR A 189 41.00 3.05 1.54
C THR A 189 41.73 2.33 0.39
N VAL A 190 41.15 1.23 -0.09
CA VAL A 190 41.75 0.38 -1.14
C VAL A 190 41.52 0.95 -2.53
N VAL A 191 40.28 1.32 -2.88
CA VAL A 191 39.90 1.75 -4.24
C VAL A 191 40.07 3.25 -4.46
N GLY A 192 40.01 4.05 -3.39
CA GLY A 192 39.95 5.51 -3.45
C GLY A 192 38.59 6.04 -3.93
N GLU A 193 38.34 7.33 -3.76
CA GLU A 193 37.01 7.92 -3.97
C GLU A 193 36.54 7.89 -5.44
N LYS A 194 37.45 8.16 -6.38
CA LYS A 194 37.09 8.47 -7.78
C LYS A 194 37.29 7.31 -8.75
N ARG A 195 37.84 6.19 -8.28
CA ARG A 195 38.17 5.06 -9.14
C ARG A 195 36.91 4.24 -9.41
N GLU A 196 36.70 3.87 -10.66
CA GLU A 196 35.67 2.89 -11.04
C GLU A 196 35.89 1.57 -10.29
N ILE A 197 34.81 0.93 -9.83
CA ILE A 197 34.84 -0.38 -9.20
C ILE A 197 34.23 -1.37 -10.21
N SER A 198 35.11 -2.06 -10.93
CA SER A 198 34.78 -3.04 -11.97
C SER A 198 35.66 -4.28 -11.84
N THR A 199 35.25 -5.40 -12.44
CA THR A 199 36.04 -6.65 -12.44
C THR A 199 37.45 -6.41 -13.01
N ALA A 200 37.57 -5.62 -14.08
CA ALA A 200 38.85 -5.24 -14.67
C ALA A 200 39.74 -4.46 -13.69
N THR A 201 39.17 -3.48 -12.98
CA THR A 201 39.92 -2.68 -12.00
C THR A 201 40.37 -3.53 -10.81
N ILE A 202 39.52 -4.44 -10.32
CA ILE A 202 39.88 -5.35 -9.24
C ILE A 202 41.02 -6.30 -9.67
N ASP A 203 40.99 -6.82 -10.90
CA ASP A 203 42.05 -7.67 -11.47
C ASP A 203 43.39 -6.94 -11.63
N GLU A 204 43.37 -5.66 -11.99
CA GLU A 204 44.57 -4.82 -12.03
C GLU A 204 45.17 -4.65 -10.64
N MET A 205 44.34 -4.30 -9.64
CA MET A 205 44.77 -4.09 -8.26
C MET A 205 45.37 -5.36 -7.65
N LYS A 206 44.82 -6.54 -7.95
CA LYS A 206 45.36 -7.84 -7.50
C LYS A 206 46.77 -8.13 -8.03
N LYS A 207 47.17 -7.54 -9.17
CA LYS A 207 48.49 -7.74 -9.79
C LYS A 207 49.56 -6.81 -9.20
N GLU A 208 49.18 -5.82 -8.39
CA GLU A 208 50.12 -4.90 -7.74
C GLU A 208 50.99 -5.66 -6.70
N LYS A 209 52.31 -5.41 -6.73
CA LYS A 209 53.25 -6.06 -5.82
C LYS A 209 53.02 -5.57 -4.38
N ASN A 210 53.04 -6.49 -3.42
CA ASN A 210 52.79 -6.25 -1.98
C ASN A 210 51.34 -5.82 -1.64
N ASN A 211 50.34 -6.28 -2.41
CA ASN A 211 48.95 -6.01 -2.08
C ASN A 211 48.53 -6.74 -0.79
N GLU A 212 48.43 -6.01 0.32
CA GLU A 212 47.98 -6.51 1.63
C GLU A 212 46.44 -6.60 1.74
N HIS A 213 45.70 -6.13 0.73
CA HIS A 213 44.24 -5.99 0.73
C HIS A 213 43.50 -7.09 -0.03
N THR A 214 44.13 -8.26 -0.21
CA THR A 214 43.58 -9.42 -0.94
C THR A 214 42.17 -9.82 -0.51
N GLN A 215 41.85 -9.64 0.78
CA GLN A 215 40.55 -9.93 1.37
C GLN A 215 39.45 -8.97 0.89
N VAL A 216 39.69 -7.66 0.89
CA VAL A 216 38.72 -6.63 0.43
C VAL A 216 38.43 -6.82 -1.05
N LEU A 217 39.47 -7.03 -1.85
CA LEU A 217 39.35 -7.26 -3.29
C LEU A 217 38.57 -8.54 -3.63
N ALA A 218 38.68 -9.59 -2.81
CA ALA A 218 37.90 -10.82 -2.99
C ALA A 218 36.40 -10.63 -2.70
N VAL A 219 36.04 -9.82 -1.70
CA VAL A 219 34.63 -9.48 -1.46
C VAL A 219 34.08 -8.62 -2.60
N LEU A 220 34.85 -7.60 -3.04
CA LEU A 220 34.44 -6.75 -4.15
C LEU A 220 34.21 -7.57 -5.43
N GLU A 221 35.13 -8.45 -5.79
CA GLU A 221 34.96 -9.36 -6.93
C GLU A 221 33.69 -10.19 -6.79
N ASN A 222 33.45 -10.78 -5.62
CA ASN A 222 32.25 -11.59 -5.39
C ASN A 222 30.95 -10.76 -5.51
N ILE A 223 30.93 -9.51 -5.03
CA ILE A 223 29.77 -8.63 -5.19
C ILE A 223 29.55 -8.32 -6.68
N LEU A 224 30.60 -7.94 -7.41
CA LEU A 224 30.52 -7.63 -8.84
C LEU A 224 30.06 -8.84 -9.66
N GLU A 225 30.53 -10.05 -9.33
CA GLU A 225 30.11 -11.29 -9.99
C GLU A 225 28.65 -11.64 -9.73
N ASN A 226 28.18 -11.51 -8.48
CA ASN A 226 26.81 -11.87 -8.12
C ASN A 226 25.79 -10.82 -8.57
N THR A 227 26.19 -9.55 -8.66
CA THR A 227 25.31 -8.46 -9.12
C THR A 227 25.37 -8.25 -10.63
N GLY A 228 26.49 -8.59 -11.26
CA GLY A 228 26.77 -8.25 -12.65
C GLY A 228 26.93 -6.74 -12.89
N GLN A 229 27.05 -5.93 -11.83
CA GLN A 229 27.15 -4.48 -11.91
C GLN A 229 28.60 -4.00 -11.83
N SER A 230 28.87 -2.82 -12.39
CA SER A 230 30.06 -2.02 -12.10
C SER A 230 29.64 -0.65 -11.59
N PHE A 231 30.51 -0.01 -10.81
CA PHE A 231 30.20 1.26 -10.16
C PHE A 231 31.19 2.32 -10.61
N SER A 232 30.68 3.50 -10.97
CA SER A 232 31.48 4.60 -11.52
C SER A 232 32.53 5.11 -10.54
N ASN A 233 32.26 5.00 -9.23
CA ASN A 233 33.13 5.45 -8.15
C ASN A 233 32.74 4.78 -6.82
N TYR A 234 33.45 5.12 -5.73
CA TYR A 234 33.15 4.60 -4.40
C TYR A 234 31.76 5.01 -3.89
N GLU A 235 31.34 6.24 -4.12
CA GLU A 235 30.06 6.78 -3.66
C GLU A 235 28.87 5.99 -4.26
N ALA A 236 28.94 5.64 -5.55
CA ALA A 236 27.93 4.83 -6.22
C ALA A 236 27.87 3.40 -5.65
N PHE A 237 29.02 2.81 -5.32
CA PHE A 237 29.10 1.51 -4.68
C PHE A 237 28.58 1.53 -3.24
N GLU A 238 28.99 2.52 -2.45
CA GLU A 238 28.53 2.72 -1.08
C GLU A 238 27.01 2.90 -1.04
N SER A 239 26.46 3.77 -1.88
CA SER A 239 25.02 3.99 -1.99
C SER A 239 24.28 2.71 -2.35
N PHE A 240 24.79 1.92 -3.30
CA PHE A 240 24.20 0.64 -3.67
C PHE A 240 24.15 -0.35 -2.50
N ILE A 241 25.24 -0.47 -1.73
CA ILE A 241 25.31 -1.40 -0.60
C ILE A 241 24.43 -0.91 0.56
N MET A 242 24.43 0.39 0.85
CA MET A 242 23.73 0.94 2.02
C MET A 242 22.21 1.02 1.84
N ASP A 243 21.72 1.23 0.61
CA ASP A 243 20.28 1.40 0.34
C ASP A 243 19.43 0.22 0.85
N ASP A 244 19.85 -1.02 0.62
CA ASP A 244 19.10 -2.21 1.07
C ASP A 244 19.18 -2.42 2.59
N ILE A 245 20.34 -2.13 3.19
CA ILE A 245 20.56 -2.28 4.64
C ILE A 245 19.75 -1.25 5.42
N GLU A 246 19.77 0.01 4.98
CA GLU A 246 19.03 1.10 5.61
C GLU A 246 17.52 0.88 5.52
N LYS A 247 17.02 0.36 4.39
CA LYS A 247 15.61 -0.05 4.26
C LYS A 247 15.27 -1.19 5.21
N GLY A 248 16.11 -2.22 5.29
CA GLY A 248 15.93 -3.34 6.21
C GLY A 248 15.94 -2.88 7.67
N GLU A 249 16.87 -1.99 8.03
CA GLU A 249 17.01 -1.44 9.38
C GLU A 249 15.76 -0.64 9.76
N LYS A 250 15.32 0.29 8.90
CA LYS A 250 14.09 1.06 9.11
C LYS A 250 12.88 0.13 9.29
N HIS A 251 12.79 -0.95 8.50
CA HIS A 251 11.71 -1.93 8.60
C HIS A 251 11.68 -2.66 9.96
N PHE A 252 12.82 -3.16 10.42
CA PHE A 252 12.89 -3.87 11.70
C PHE A 252 12.81 -2.91 12.89
N GLU A 253 13.37 -1.72 12.77
CA GLU A 253 13.23 -0.64 13.75
C GLU A 253 11.76 -0.30 13.94
N SER A 254 11.02 -0.07 12.85
CA SER A 254 9.62 0.30 12.88
C SER A 254 8.78 -0.73 13.65
N LYS A 255 8.95 -2.01 13.32
CA LYS A 255 8.29 -3.13 14.01
C LYS A 255 8.63 -3.20 15.50
N PHE A 256 9.91 -3.08 15.85
CA PHE A 256 10.37 -3.27 17.24
C PHE A 256 10.08 -2.05 18.12
N LYS A 257 10.49 -0.86 17.69
CA LYS A 257 10.39 0.36 18.49
C LYS A 257 8.97 0.93 18.54
N TYR A 258 8.15 0.65 17.53
CA TYR A 258 6.81 1.24 17.39
C TYR A 258 5.71 0.19 17.25
N GLY A 259 5.68 -0.59 16.16
CA GLY A 259 4.56 -1.47 15.79
C GLY A 259 4.13 -2.44 16.91
N TYR A 260 5.07 -3.17 17.48
CA TYR A 260 4.83 -4.12 18.59
C TYR A 260 5.15 -3.56 19.98
N ASN A 261 5.57 -2.30 20.09
CA ASN A 261 5.91 -1.69 21.38
C ASN A 261 4.64 -1.17 22.08
N PRO A 262 4.17 -1.82 23.18
CA PRO A 262 2.97 -1.38 23.88
C PRO A 262 3.16 -0.02 24.60
N ASP A 263 4.37 0.43 24.84
CA ASP A 263 4.62 1.70 25.54
C ASP A 263 4.62 2.91 24.60
N PHE A 264 4.74 2.69 23.29
CA PHE A 264 4.65 3.73 22.29
C PHE A 264 3.19 4.18 22.08
N ASP A 265 2.96 5.49 21.99
CA ASP A 265 1.65 6.07 21.66
C ASP A 265 1.82 7.46 21.01
N PRO A 266 1.66 7.56 19.67
CA PRO A 266 1.79 8.83 18.98
C PRO A 266 0.53 9.70 19.07
N ARG A 267 -0.57 9.21 19.66
CA ARG A 267 -1.89 9.83 19.52
C ARG A 267 -1.98 11.24 20.11
N SER A 268 -1.05 11.60 21.01
CA SER A 268 -0.91 12.96 21.53
C SER A 268 -0.66 14.02 20.45
N ILE A 269 -0.12 13.65 19.28
CA ILE A 269 0.09 14.55 18.15
C ILE A 269 -1.25 15.05 17.59
N VAL A 270 -2.24 14.17 17.45
CA VAL A 270 -3.53 14.45 16.80
C VAL A 270 -4.40 15.39 17.66
N GLN A 271 -4.20 15.39 18.98
CA GLN A 271 -4.93 16.22 19.95
C GLN A 271 -6.46 16.03 19.92
N ASP A 272 -6.93 14.86 19.48
CA ASP A 272 -8.32 14.47 19.50
C ASP A 272 -8.70 13.71 20.80
N ASN A 273 -10.00 13.52 21.01
CA ASN A 273 -10.51 12.56 21.98
C ASN A 273 -10.81 11.23 21.28
N TYR A 274 -9.85 10.30 21.32
CA TYR A 274 -10.00 9.00 20.64
C TYR A 274 -11.17 8.15 21.15
N GLU A 275 -11.55 8.32 22.43
CA GLU A 275 -12.70 7.64 23.03
C GLU A 275 -14.04 8.20 22.51
N ASN A 276 -14.06 9.48 22.12
CA ASN A 276 -15.23 10.07 21.47
C ASN A 276 -15.29 9.64 19.99
N LYS A 277 -15.93 8.49 19.74
CA LYS A 277 -16.12 7.93 18.39
C LYS A 277 -17.03 8.76 17.47
N THR A 278 -17.59 9.87 17.96
CA THR A 278 -18.41 10.80 17.16
C THR A 278 -17.72 12.12 16.85
N GLN A 279 -16.51 12.36 17.38
CA GLN A 279 -15.73 13.53 17.03
C GLN A 279 -15.32 13.47 15.55
N ARG A 280 -15.55 14.57 14.82
CA ARG A 280 -15.28 14.69 13.39
C ARG A 280 -14.10 15.60 13.08
N TYR A 281 -14.11 16.78 13.67
CA TYR A 281 -13.18 17.85 13.32
C TYR A 281 -11.91 17.78 14.18
N TYR A 282 -10.83 17.35 13.55
CA TYR A 282 -9.44 17.30 14.01
C TYR A 282 -8.56 16.95 12.81
N GLY A 283 -7.24 17.10 12.94
CA GLY A 283 -6.31 16.91 11.82
C GLY A 283 -5.70 18.22 11.35
N ASN A 284 -5.11 18.19 10.16
CA ASN A 284 -4.58 19.35 9.45
C ASN A 284 -4.65 19.14 7.93
N ALA A 285 -4.28 20.17 7.17
CA ALA A 285 -4.29 20.18 5.71
C ALA A 285 -3.08 19.48 5.05
N ASP A 286 -2.12 18.96 5.82
CA ASP A 286 -0.91 18.33 5.27
C ASP A 286 -1.20 16.88 4.84
N VAL A 287 -1.67 16.73 3.60
CA VAL A 287 -2.04 15.44 2.99
C VAL A 287 -0.84 14.58 2.59
N ALA A 288 0.36 15.15 2.50
CA ALA A 288 1.57 14.38 2.22
C ALA A 288 2.05 13.71 3.51
N GLY A 289 2.13 14.49 4.60
CA GLY A 289 2.70 14.03 5.86
C GLY A 289 4.19 13.68 5.75
N PRO A 290 4.76 12.97 6.73
CA PRO A 290 6.19 12.68 6.79
C PRO A 290 6.64 11.64 5.77
N ASP A 291 5.71 10.84 5.25
CA ASP A 291 5.94 9.85 4.19
C ASP A 291 4.70 9.77 3.30
N ALA A 292 4.85 10.19 2.04
CA ALA A 292 3.82 10.20 1.02
C ALA A 292 3.99 9.09 -0.03
N PHE A 293 4.92 8.14 0.17
CA PHE A 293 5.28 7.17 -0.86
C PHE A 293 4.07 6.38 -1.35
N HIS A 294 3.34 5.77 -0.43
CA HIS A 294 2.31 4.80 -0.78
C HIS A 294 1.11 5.46 -1.49
N GLY A 295 0.59 6.57 -0.96
CA GLY A 295 -0.56 7.24 -1.58
C GLY A 295 -0.21 7.98 -2.89
N THR A 296 1.00 8.52 -3.02
CA THR A 296 1.49 9.09 -4.30
C THR A 296 1.56 8.02 -5.39
N PHE A 297 2.03 6.82 -5.03
CA PHE A 297 2.04 5.67 -5.93
C PHE A 297 0.64 5.23 -6.35
N VAL A 298 -0.29 5.18 -5.40
CA VAL A 298 -1.71 4.87 -5.65
C VAL A 298 -2.35 5.93 -6.56
N ALA A 299 -2.11 7.21 -6.29
CA ALA A 299 -2.60 8.34 -7.08
C ALA A 299 -2.09 8.30 -8.53
N GLY A 300 -0.80 7.99 -8.74
CA GLY A 300 -0.20 7.83 -10.05
C GLY A 300 -0.88 6.76 -10.90
N ILE A 301 -1.16 5.59 -10.31
CA ILE A 301 -1.89 4.52 -11.00
C ILE A 301 -3.29 5.00 -11.41
N ILE A 302 -4.01 5.70 -10.54
CA ILE A 302 -5.37 6.17 -10.83
C ILE A 302 -5.34 7.20 -11.97
N GLY A 303 -4.47 8.21 -11.85
CA GLY A 303 -4.69 9.50 -12.51
C GLY A 303 -3.48 10.24 -13.05
N ALA A 304 -2.26 9.71 -13.03
CA ALA A 304 -1.09 10.40 -13.61
C ALA A 304 -1.39 10.98 -15.01
N ASP A 305 -0.99 12.23 -15.22
CA ASP A 305 -1.46 13.04 -16.34
C ASP A 305 -1.08 12.43 -17.69
N ARG A 306 -2.10 12.01 -18.44
CA ARG A 306 -1.91 11.34 -19.72
C ARG A 306 -1.37 12.26 -20.83
N HIS A 307 -1.26 13.57 -20.58
CA HIS A 307 -0.95 14.61 -21.58
C HIS A 307 0.42 15.29 -21.41
N ASN A 308 1.13 15.08 -20.29
CA ASN A 308 2.34 15.86 -19.96
C ASN A 308 3.65 15.27 -20.53
N ASN A 309 3.63 14.09 -21.17
CA ASN A 309 4.80 13.37 -21.70
C ASN A 309 5.91 13.08 -20.67
N ILE A 310 5.57 13.07 -19.39
CA ILE A 310 6.47 12.79 -18.28
C ILE A 310 6.07 11.43 -17.68
N GLY A 311 7.03 10.71 -17.10
CA GLY A 311 6.73 9.58 -16.23
C GLY A 311 5.83 8.49 -16.83
N MET A 312 4.62 8.38 -16.28
CA MET A 312 3.66 7.34 -16.60
C MET A 312 2.32 7.90 -17.09
N LYS A 313 1.41 7.02 -17.52
CA LYS A 313 0.02 7.39 -17.78
C LYS A 313 -0.88 6.68 -16.78
N GLY A 314 -1.67 7.44 -16.03
CA GLY A 314 -2.67 6.90 -15.12
C GLY A 314 -3.76 6.14 -15.87
N ILE A 315 -4.55 5.32 -15.19
CA ILE A 315 -5.67 4.58 -15.78
C ILE A 315 -6.68 5.53 -16.40
N SER A 316 -7.00 6.65 -15.72
CA SER A 316 -7.99 7.63 -16.15
C SER A 316 -7.38 9.03 -16.27
N ASP A 317 -7.80 9.79 -17.28
CA ASP A 317 -7.62 11.24 -17.39
C ASP A 317 -8.89 12.03 -17.02
N GLN A 318 -9.95 11.36 -16.55
CA GLN A 318 -11.22 11.97 -16.13
C GLN A 318 -11.35 11.98 -14.60
N VAL A 319 -10.27 12.28 -13.90
CA VAL A 319 -10.21 12.26 -12.43
C VAL A 319 -9.70 13.57 -11.85
N GLU A 320 -10.13 13.82 -10.61
CA GLU A 320 -9.51 14.74 -9.67
C GLU A 320 -9.14 13.95 -8.41
N ILE A 321 -7.86 13.92 -8.04
CA ILE A 321 -7.36 13.12 -6.91
C ILE A 321 -7.45 13.90 -5.61
N MET A 322 -8.22 13.40 -4.65
CA MET A 322 -8.32 13.97 -3.30
C MET A 322 -7.50 13.13 -2.32
N GLY A 323 -6.48 13.71 -1.69
CA GLY A 323 -5.63 13.02 -0.72
C GLY A 323 -6.26 13.00 0.67
N VAL A 324 -6.45 11.82 1.27
CA VAL A 324 -6.99 11.70 2.63
C VAL A 324 -6.08 10.82 3.47
N ARG A 325 -5.31 11.41 4.39
CA ARG A 325 -4.33 10.68 5.19
C ARG A 325 -4.97 10.11 6.47
N VAL A 326 -4.95 8.79 6.61
CA VAL A 326 -5.43 8.06 7.81
C VAL A 326 -4.50 6.93 8.26
N VAL A 327 -3.50 6.58 7.46
CA VAL A 327 -2.63 5.41 7.67
C VAL A 327 -1.23 5.87 8.10
N PRO A 328 -0.75 5.47 9.28
CA PRO A 328 0.66 5.64 9.68
C PRO A 328 1.52 4.46 9.21
N ASP A 329 2.83 4.48 9.46
CA ASP A 329 3.63 3.27 9.54
C ASP A 329 3.21 2.47 10.79
N GLY A 330 2.26 1.56 10.60
CA GLY A 330 1.50 0.88 11.64
C GLY A 330 0.08 0.57 11.16
N ASP A 331 -0.83 0.22 12.07
CA ASP A 331 -2.23 0.01 11.70
C ASP A 331 -3.03 1.32 11.84
N GLU A 332 -3.86 1.60 10.85
CA GLU A 332 -4.82 2.70 10.88
C GLU A 332 -5.85 2.51 12.00
N ARG A 333 -6.44 3.61 12.45
CA ARG A 333 -7.45 3.59 13.53
C ARG A 333 -8.85 3.73 12.95
N ASP A 334 -9.79 2.93 13.45
CA ASP A 334 -11.17 2.85 12.92
C ASP A 334 -11.89 4.21 12.91
N LYS A 335 -11.57 5.09 13.87
CA LYS A 335 -12.16 6.45 13.93
C LYS A 335 -11.68 7.31 12.76
N ASP A 336 -10.40 7.25 12.45
CA ASP A 336 -9.80 8.04 11.38
C ASP A 336 -10.26 7.54 10.02
N VAL A 337 -10.31 6.22 9.81
CA VAL A 337 -10.91 5.61 8.60
C VAL A 337 -12.37 6.04 8.41
N ALA A 338 -13.18 5.98 9.46
CA ALA A 338 -14.59 6.38 9.38
C ALA A 338 -14.75 7.87 9.07
N ASN A 339 -13.89 8.74 9.59
CA ASN A 339 -13.89 10.17 9.29
C ASN A 339 -13.38 10.45 7.87
N GLY A 340 -12.30 9.78 7.42
CA GLY A 340 -11.79 9.89 6.06
C GLY A 340 -12.82 9.52 4.99
N ILE A 341 -13.56 8.43 5.20
CA ILE A 341 -14.67 8.06 4.29
C ILE A 341 -15.74 9.14 4.25
N ILE A 342 -16.12 9.69 5.41
CA ILE A 342 -17.18 10.70 5.49
C ILE A 342 -16.74 12.02 4.85
N TYR A 343 -15.51 12.45 5.13
CA TYR A 343 -14.88 13.63 4.52
C TYR A 343 -14.88 13.54 3.00
N ALA A 344 -14.38 12.42 2.44
CA ALA A 344 -14.35 12.20 1.00
C ALA A 344 -15.76 12.27 0.39
N VAL A 345 -16.75 11.64 1.03
CA VAL A 345 -18.15 11.65 0.57
C VAL A 345 -18.75 13.06 0.62
N ASP A 346 -18.49 13.81 1.70
CA ASP A 346 -19.03 15.15 1.90
C ASP A 346 -18.40 16.16 0.93
N ASN A 347 -17.14 15.98 0.57
CA ASN A 347 -16.44 16.74 -0.48
C ASN A 347 -16.62 16.18 -1.91
N GLY A 348 -17.62 15.32 -2.11
CA GLY A 348 -18.13 14.99 -3.44
C GLY A 348 -17.47 13.80 -4.15
N ALA A 349 -16.58 13.07 -3.48
CA ALA A 349 -15.98 11.87 -4.05
C ALA A 349 -17.04 10.88 -4.56
N LYS A 350 -16.81 10.32 -5.76
CA LYS A 350 -17.68 9.27 -6.33
C LYS A 350 -17.03 7.89 -6.30
N VAL A 351 -15.71 7.86 -6.14
CA VAL A 351 -14.91 6.67 -5.91
C VAL A 351 -13.97 6.96 -4.74
N ILE A 352 -13.84 6.00 -3.85
CA ILE A 352 -12.90 6.04 -2.73
C ILE A 352 -12.02 4.81 -2.86
N ASN A 353 -10.71 5.02 -3.03
CA ASN A 353 -9.71 3.98 -2.99
C ASN A 353 -9.13 3.86 -1.58
N MET A 354 -9.11 2.65 -1.03
CA MET A 354 -8.56 2.32 0.28
C MET A 354 -7.54 1.18 0.11
N SER A 355 -6.26 1.54 0.09
CA SER A 355 -5.16 0.61 -0.15
C SER A 355 -4.42 0.23 1.14
N PHE A 356 -5.18 -0.05 2.20
CA PHE A 356 -4.69 -0.41 3.53
C PHE A 356 -5.57 -1.50 4.13
N GLY A 357 -5.12 -2.14 5.20
CA GLY A 357 -5.97 -3.03 5.98
C GLY A 357 -5.27 -3.66 7.17
N LYS A 358 -6.06 -4.21 8.08
CA LYS A 358 -5.59 -4.82 9.33
C LYS A 358 -6.44 -6.00 9.76
N GLY A 359 -5.86 -6.87 10.58
CA GLY A 359 -6.54 -8.08 11.08
C GLY A 359 -7.56 -7.84 12.21
N ILE A 360 -7.65 -6.64 12.79
CA ILE A 360 -8.51 -6.36 13.95
C ILE A 360 -9.18 -4.99 13.81
N SER A 361 -10.50 -4.92 14.00
CA SER A 361 -11.26 -3.66 14.02
C SER A 361 -12.14 -3.57 15.28
N PRO A 362 -11.62 -3.00 16.41
CA PRO A 362 -12.36 -2.94 17.67
C PRO A 362 -13.65 -2.11 17.59
N ASP A 363 -13.67 -1.08 16.73
CA ASP A 363 -14.75 -0.11 16.57
C ASP A 363 -15.46 -0.27 15.22
N LYS A 364 -15.38 -1.44 14.56
CA LYS A 364 -15.98 -1.74 13.24
C LYS A 364 -17.34 -1.09 12.96
N ARG A 365 -18.20 -0.96 13.97
CA ARG A 365 -19.53 -0.33 13.85
C ARG A 365 -19.49 1.14 13.38
N ILE A 366 -18.43 1.89 13.66
CA ILE A 366 -18.32 3.28 13.20
C ILE A 366 -17.87 3.34 11.74
N VAL A 367 -16.98 2.44 11.34
CA VAL A 367 -16.59 2.24 9.93
C VAL A 367 -17.81 1.77 9.12
N ASP A 368 -18.58 0.79 9.63
CA ASP A 368 -19.84 0.34 9.02
C ASP A 368 -20.85 1.48 8.79
N LYS A 369 -20.88 2.48 9.68
CA LYS A 369 -21.76 3.65 9.52
C LYS A 369 -21.25 4.56 8.41
N ALA A 370 -19.94 4.77 8.31
CA ALA A 370 -19.33 5.54 7.24
C ALA A 370 -19.52 4.86 5.88
N VAL A 371 -19.33 3.54 5.79
CA VAL A 371 -19.60 2.74 4.59
C VAL A 371 -21.08 2.87 4.16
N ARG A 372 -22.03 2.76 5.10
CA ARG A 372 -23.46 2.99 4.79
C ARG A 372 -23.74 4.42 4.31
N TYR A 373 -23.01 5.39 4.84
CA TYR A 373 -23.15 6.78 4.43
C TYR A 373 -22.69 6.97 2.99
N ALA A 374 -21.53 6.41 2.64
CA ALA A 374 -21.02 6.35 1.27
C ALA A 374 -22.01 5.66 0.31
N GLU A 375 -22.56 4.50 0.68
CA GLU A 375 -23.57 3.81 -0.15
C GLU A 375 -24.82 4.67 -0.36
N LYS A 376 -25.29 5.36 0.68
CA LYS A 376 -26.47 6.26 0.58
C LYS A 376 -26.20 7.45 -0.33
N LYS A 377 -24.94 7.85 -0.47
CA LYS A 377 -24.48 8.97 -1.29
C LYS A 377 -23.98 8.52 -2.67
N ASP A 378 -24.22 7.26 -3.01
CA ASP A 378 -23.86 6.66 -4.29
C ASP A 378 -22.35 6.71 -4.58
N VAL A 379 -21.53 6.35 -3.59
CA VAL A 379 -20.07 6.31 -3.69
C VAL A 379 -19.59 4.86 -3.77
N LEU A 380 -18.70 4.58 -4.72
CA LEU A 380 -18.06 3.27 -4.85
C LEU A 380 -16.82 3.21 -3.95
N LEU A 381 -16.75 2.20 -3.09
CA LEU A 381 -15.61 1.91 -2.22
C LEU A 381 -14.77 0.80 -2.86
N VAL A 382 -13.50 1.07 -3.13
CA VAL A 382 -12.54 0.13 -3.72
C VAL A 382 -11.49 -0.20 -2.67
N HIS A 383 -11.30 -1.47 -2.36
CA HIS A 383 -10.43 -1.90 -1.27
C HIS A 383 -9.46 -3.00 -1.69
N ALA A 384 -8.23 -2.93 -1.18
CA ALA A 384 -7.19 -3.92 -1.42
C ALA A 384 -7.39 -5.17 -0.55
N ALA A 385 -7.30 -6.37 -1.14
CA ALA A 385 -7.54 -7.64 -0.45
C ALA A 385 -6.52 -7.97 0.66
N GLY A 386 -5.34 -7.37 0.62
CA GLY A 386 -4.22 -7.65 1.53
C GLY A 386 -3.15 -8.57 0.92
N ASN A 387 -1.99 -8.60 1.56
CA ASN A 387 -0.76 -9.16 0.98
C ASN A 387 -0.19 -10.33 1.84
N SER A 388 -1.06 -11.16 2.40
CA SER A 388 -0.70 -12.23 3.34
C SER A 388 -0.83 -13.64 2.76
N SER A 389 -1.18 -13.77 1.47
CA SER A 389 -1.49 -15.06 0.83
C SER A 389 -2.62 -15.84 1.51
N GLU A 390 -3.55 -15.15 2.17
CA GLU A 390 -4.61 -15.75 2.98
C GLU A 390 -5.96 -15.78 2.26
N ASP A 391 -6.78 -16.77 2.63
CA ASP A 391 -8.20 -16.83 2.25
C ASP A 391 -9.01 -15.95 3.21
N ILE A 392 -9.41 -14.77 2.73
CA ILE A 392 -10.17 -13.79 3.52
C ILE A 392 -11.67 -14.12 3.64
N ASP A 393 -12.12 -15.27 3.12
CA ASP A 393 -13.39 -15.87 3.55
C ASP A 393 -13.30 -16.48 4.96
N VAL A 394 -12.08 -16.77 5.42
CA VAL A 394 -11.75 -17.38 6.71
C VAL A 394 -11.04 -16.39 7.62
N GLU A 395 -9.97 -15.76 7.13
CA GLU A 395 -9.19 -14.78 7.87
C GLU A 395 -9.81 -13.38 7.77
N GLU A 396 -9.78 -12.63 8.87
CA GLU A 396 -10.39 -11.30 8.90
C GLU A 396 -9.42 -10.24 8.33
N ASN A 397 -9.87 -9.50 7.32
CA ASN A 397 -9.22 -8.27 6.83
C ASN A 397 -10.20 -7.10 6.97
N TYR A 398 -9.76 -5.98 7.55
CA TYR A 398 -10.58 -4.80 7.79
C TYR A 398 -9.95 -3.54 7.16
N PRO A 399 -10.77 -2.58 6.69
CA PRO A 399 -12.23 -2.63 6.61
C PRO A 399 -12.74 -3.70 5.64
N THR A 400 -14.03 -4.04 5.74
CA THR A 400 -14.64 -5.12 4.94
C THR A 400 -16.07 -4.79 4.57
N ALA A 401 -16.50 -5.25 3.40
CA ALA A 401 -17.89 -5.19 2.95
C ALA A 401 -18.88 -5.84 3.93
N LEU A 402 -18.46 -6.84 4.71
CA LEU A 402 -19.35 -7.54 5.65
C LEU A 402 -19.69 -6.64 6.83
N TYR A 403 -20.96 -6.27 6.96
CA TYR A 403 -21.44 -5.48 8.09
C TYR A 403 -21.48 -6.28 9.40
N ALA A 404 -21.17 -5.62 10.51
CA ALA A 404 -21.31 -6.18 11.85
C ALA A 404 -22.76 -6.66 12.08
N LYS A 405 -22.91 -7.89 12.57
CA LYS A 405 -24.22 -8.52 12.78
C LYS A 405 -25.10 -7.69 13.73
N ARG A 406 -26.33 -7.35 13.30
CA ARG A 406 -27.37 -6.74 14.15
C ARG A 406 -28.32 -7.84 14.66
N GLY A 407 -28.22 -8.17 15.94
CA GLY A 407 -29.13 -9.10 16.62
C GLY A 407 -28.86 -10.59 16.33
N PHE A 408 -29.64 -11.48 16.96
CA PHE A 408 -29.43 -12.93 16.86
C PHE A 408 -29.91 -13.54 15.54
N PHE A 409 -30.97 -12.99 14.94
CA PHE A 409 -31.68 -13.56 13.77
C PHE A 409 -31.32 -12.94 12.41
N GLY A 410 -30.43 -11.93 12.36
CA GLY A 410 -30.04 -11.31 11.08
C GLY A 410 -29.03 -12.17 10.31
N GLY A 411 -29.26 -12.37 9.00
CA GLY A 411 -28.25 -12.94 8.09
C GLY A 411 -27.06 -12.01 7.86
N LYS A 412 -26.00 -12.52 7.22
CA LYS A 412 -24.86 -11.70 6.76
C LYS A 412 -25.36 -10.65 5.78
N LYS A 413 -24.88 -9.41 5.90
CA LYS A 413 -25.20 -8.30 4.99
C LYS A 413 -23.90 -7.68 4.52
N TYR A 414 -23.82 -7.42 3.23
CA TYR A 414 -22.63 -6.84 2.59
C TYR A 414 -22.97 -5.44 2.07
N ALA A 415 -21.97 -4.56 2.04
CA ALA A 415 -22.02 -3.34 1.26
C ALA A 415 -22.07 -3.72 -0.23
N LYS A 416 -23.07 -3.19 -0.94
CA LYS A 416 -23.29 -3.38 -2.37
C LYS A 416 -22.40 -2.48 -3.21
N GLY A 417 -22.09 -1.28 -2.71
CA GLY A 417 -21.16 -0.32 -3.33
C GLY A 417 -19.70 -0.53 -2.93
N TRP A 418 -19.26 -1.77 -2.70
CA TRP A 418 -17.90 -2.12 -2.28
C TRP A 418 -17.29 -3.12 -3.24
N ILE A 419 -16.08 -2.90 -3.74
CA ILE A 419 -15.34 -3.86 -4.57
C ILE A 419 -13.99 -4.20 -3.93
N GLU A 420 -13.79 -5.48 -3.63
CA GLU A 420 -12.56 -6.02 -3.04
C GLU A 420 -11.63 -6.57 -4.12
N VAL A 421 -10.36 -6.17 -4.11
CA VAL A 421 -9.44 -6.36 -5.26
C VAL A 421 -8.20 -7.17 -4.89
N GLY A 422 -8.03 -8.31 -5.57
CA GLY A 422 -6.81 -9.13 -5.54
C GLY A 422 -5.77 -8.70 -6.59
N ALA A 423 -4.53 -9.15 -6.45
CA ALA A 423 -3.40 -8.72 -7.29
C ALA A 423 -2.93 -9.78 -8.31
N LEU A 424 -2.63 -9.31 -9.51
CA LEU A 424 -2.02 -10.08 -10.61
C LEU A 424 -0.59 -9.62 -10.89
N GLY A 425 0.25 -10.57 -11.29
CA GLY A 425 1.51 -10.32 -11.98
C GLY A 425 1.30 -10.03 -13.47
N ARG A 426 2.36 -9.60 -14.15
CA ARG A 426 2.30 -9.16 -15.55
C ARG A 426 1.89 -10.24 -16.53
N LEU A 427 2.46 -11.44 -16.39
CA LEU A 427 2.30 -12.51 -17.36
C LEU A 427 1.03 -13.32 -17.11
N SER A 428 0.31 -13.60 -18.18
CA SER A 428 -0.87 -14.47 -18.15
C SER A 428 -0.42 -15.94 -18.28
N ASP A 429 0.09 -16.50 -17.19
CA ASP A 429 0.51 -17.89 -17.06
C ASP A 429 0.09 -18.48 -15.70
N GLN A 430 0.63 -19.64 -15.32
CA GLN A 430 0.34 -20.26 -14.02
C GLN A 430 0.66 -19.35 -12.82
N ASN A 431 1.57 -18.37 -12.96
CA ASN A 431 1.92 -17.38 -11.95
C ASN A 431 1.16 -16.05 -12.13
N SER A 432 0.02 -16.08 -12.82
CA SER A 432 -0.81 -14.88 -13.04
C SER A 432 -1.20 -14.20 -11.74
N VAL A 433 -1.53 -14.97 -10.71
CA VAL A 433 -1.89 -14.43 -9.39
C VAL A 433 -0.61 -14.13 -8.62
N ALA A 434 -0.51 -12.91 -8.08
CA ALA A 434 0.64 -12.54 -7.27
C ALA A 434 0.70 -13.44 -6.02
N SER A 435 1.87 -14.02 -5.73
CA SER A 435 2.03 -15.00 -4.65
C SER A 435 1.64 -14.48 -3.27
N PHE A 436 1.74 -13.16 -3.05
CA PHE A 436 1.34 -12.48 -1.82
C PHE A 436 -0.16 -12.15 -1.75
N SER A 437 -0.91 -12.19 -2.86
CA SER A 437 -2.29 -11.71 -2.88
C SER A 437 -3.16 -12.54 -1.95
N ASN A 438 -3.94 -11.88 -1.10
CA ASN A 438 -5.11 -12.52 -0.51
C ASN A 438 -6.14 -12.85 -1.59
N TYR A 439 -6.95 -13.86 -1.31
CA TYR A 439 -8.00 -14.37 -2.19
C TYR A 439 -9.25 -14.74 -1.38
N GLY A 440 -10.36 -15.03 -2.04
CA GLY A 440 -11.57 -15.48 -1.35
C GLY A 440 -12.75 -15.60 -2.30
N GLN A 441 -13.36 -16.78 -2.36
CA GLN A 441 -14.45 -17.07 -3.30
C GLN A 441 -15.72 -16.25 -3.01
N LYS A 442 -15.86 -15.69 -1.81
CA LYS A 442 -17.02 -14.87 -1.40
C LYS A 442 -16.66 -13.43 -1.08
N SER A 443 -15.39 -13.15 -0.81
CA SER A 443 -14.95 -11.86 -0.27
C SER A 443 -14.12 -11.04 -1.25
N VAL A 444 -13.33 -11.66 -2.14
CA VAL A 444 -12.60 -10.94 -3.20
C VAL A 444 -13.46 -10.89 -4.46
N ASP A 445 -13.78 -9.70 -4.95
CA ASP A 445 -14.71 -9.53 -6.07
C ASP A 445 -14.03 -9.76 -7.42
N ILE A 446 -12.83 -9.20 -7.63
CA ILE A 446 -12.10 -9.21 -8.90
C ILE A 446 -10.58 -9.11 -8.67
N PHE A 447 -9.79 -9.48 -9.67
CA PHE A 447 -8.33 -9.29 -9.68
C PHE A 447 -7.90 -8.21 -10.69
N ALA A 448 -6.80 -7.51 -10.38
CA ALA A 448 -6.22 -6.48 -11.24
C ALA A 448 -4.67 -6.45 -11.14
N PRO A 449 -3.96 -5.84 -12.12
CA PRO A 449 -2.51 -5.61 -12.05
C PRO A 449 -2.04 -5.05 -10.71
N GLY A 450 -1.15 -5.75 -10.01
CA GLY A 450 -0.64 -5.30 -8.70
C GLY A 450 0.76 -5.78 -8.34
N HIS A 451 1.41 -6.62 -9.14
CA HIS A 451 2.79 -7.06 -8.89
C HIS A 451 3.74 -6.54 -9.96
N GLN A 452 4.79 -5.84 -9.53
CA GLN A 452 5.74 -5.11 -10.38
C GLN A 452 5.03 -4.13 -11.32
N VAL A 453 4.22 -3.24 -10.75
CA VAL A 453 3.61 -2.12 -11.46
C VAL A 453 4.48 -0.87 -11.27
N TYR A 454 4.58 -0.02 -12.29
CA TYR A 454 5.37 1.21 -12.28
C TYR A 454 4.48 2.40 -11.90
N SER A 455 4.92 3.25 -10.97
CA SER A 455 4.20 4.48 -10.65
C SER A 455 5.05 5.58 -10.00
N ALA A 456 4.42 6.74 -9.86
CA ALA A 456 4.95 7.95 -9.23
C ALA A 456 5.33 7.71 -7.77
N THR A 457 6.38 8.37 -7.31
CA THR A 457 6.88 8.35 -5.93
C THR A 457 7.31 9.77 -5.55
N PRO A 458 7.32 10.13 -4.25
CA PRO A 458 7.66 11.47 -3.80
C PRO A 458 8.97 12.01 -4.37
N GLY A 459 9.03 13.33 -4.57
CA GLY A 459 10.18 14.03 -5.14
C GLY A 459 10.36 13.79 -6.63
N ASP A 460 9.25 13.79 -7.38
CA ASP A 460 9.21 13.58 -8.84
C ASP A 460 9.86 12.26 -9.31
N GLY A 461 9.82 11.24 -8.45
CA GLY A 461 10.42 9.94 -8.69
C GLY A 461 9.44 8.92 -9.27
N TYR A 462 9.97 7.80 -9.74
CA TYR A 462 9.14 6.69 -10.24
C TYR A 462 9.81 5.35 -9.95
N LYS A 463 9.02 4.35 -9.53
CA LYS A 463 9.55 3.01 -9.21
C LYS A 463 8.56 1.90 -9.54
N PHE A 464 9.08 0.67 -9.62
CA PHE A 464 8.25 -0.52 -9.58
C PHE A 464 7.94 -0.92 -8.13
N ALA A 465 6.69 -1.27 -7.84
CA ALA A 465 6.26 -1.79 -6.55
C ALA A 465 5.23 -2.91 -6.70
N SER A 466 4.95 -3.62 -5.62
CA SER A 466 4.00 -4.74 -5.59
C SER A 466 3.08 -4.69 -4.37
N GLY A 467 1.79 -4.98 -4.58
CA GLY A 467 0.77 -5.06 -3.55
C GLY A 467 -0.64 -5.06 -4.15
N THR A 468 -1.59 -5.67 -3.43
CA THR A 468 -3.03 -5.46 -3.70
C THR A 468 -3.41 -3.98 -3.57
N SER A 469 -2.67 -3.23 -2.76
CA SER A 469 -2.65 -1.77 -2.68
C SER A 469 -2.47 -1.07 -4.03
N PHE A 470 -1.86 -1.73 -5.01
CA PHE A 470 -1.65 -1.20 -6.36
C PHE A 470 -2.60 -1.81 -7.40
N ALA A 471 -3.31 -2.89 -7.05
CA ALA A 471 -4.40 -3.45 -7.85
C ALA A 471 -5.72 -2.68 -7.64
N ALA A 472 -6.02 -2.29 -6.39
CA ALA A 472 -7.17 -1.46 -6.06
C ALA A 472 -7.25 -0.15 -6.89
N PRO A 473 -6.19 0.67 -7.01
CA PRO A 473 -6.24 1.90 -7.81
C PRO A 473 -6.47 1.67 -9.30
N VAL A 474 -6.09 0.50 -9.83
CA VAL A 474 -6.43 0.14 -11.21
C VAL A 474 -7.94 0.06 -11.38
N VAL A 475 -8.63 -0.66 -10.48
CA VAL A 475 -10.09 -0.78 -10.49
C VAL A 475 -10.77 0.57 -10.22
N ALA A 476 -10.21 1.39 -9.32
CA ALA A 476 -10.72 2.74 -9.04
C ALA A 476 -10.66 3.64 -10.28
N GLY A 477 -9.55 3.62 -11.02
CA GLY A 477 -9.40 4.36 -12.28
C GLY A 477 -10.38 3.90 -13.36
N VAL A 478 -10.59 2.58 -13.52
CA VAL A 478 -11.57 2.06 -14.49
C VAL A 478 -13.00 2.46 -14.08
N ALA A 479 -13.32 2.41 -12.78
CA ALA A 479 -14.59 2.90 -12.27
C ALA A 479 -14.80 4.39 -12.55
N ALA A 480 -13.76 5.22 -12.38
CA ALA A 480 -13.81 6.64 -12.69
C ALA A 480 -14.11 6.91 -14.17
N ILE A 481 -13.46 6.20 -15.10
CA ILE A 481 -13.79 6.26 -16.54
C ILE A 481 -15.27 5.98 -16.76
N ILE A 482 -15.79 4.87 -16.20
CA ILE A 482 -17.20 4.50 -16.39
C ILE A 482 -18.13 5.59 -15.83
N ARG A 483 -17.87 6.07 -14.61
CA ARG A 483 -18.72 7.08 -13.96
C ARG A 483 -18.69 8.43 -14.66
N ALA A 484 -17.54 8.84 -15.20
CA ALA A 484 -17.41 10.07 -15.98
C ALA A 484 -18.23 10.01 -17.29
N ASN A 485 -18.22 8.85 -17.95
CA ASN A 485 -18.86 8.67 -19.26
C ASN A 485 -20.34 8.30 -19.19
N PHE A 486 -20.77 7.71 -18.07
CA PHE A 486 -22.11 7.17 -17.87
C PHE A 486 -22.65 7.56 -16.47
N PRO A 487 -22.84 8.86 -16.20
CA PRO A 487 -23.15 9.37 -14.85
C PRO A 487 -24.51 8.93 -14.28
N SER A 488 -25.37 8.32 -15.09
CA SER A 488 -26.64 7.74 -14.64
C SER A 488 -26.47 6.39 -13.94
N LEU A 489 -25.30 5.73 -14.09
CA LEU A 489 -25.02 4.46 -13.44
C LEU A 489 -24.64 4.69 -11.97
N SER A 490 -25.32 3.99 -11.08
CA SER A 490 -25.01 3.95 -9.66
C SER A 490 -23.69 3.23 -9.36
N ALA A 491 -23.12 3.48 -8.18
CA ALA A 491 -21.93 2.79 -7.69
C ALA A 491 -22.10 1.25 -7.71
N GLN A 492 -23.30 0.76 -7.39
CA GLN A 492 -23.60 -0.68 -7.44
C GLN A 492 -23.60 -1.21 -8.88
N GLU A 493 -24.23 -0.51 -9.81
CA GLU A 493 -24.24 -0.93 -11.23
C GLU A 493 -22.83 -0.91 -11.83
N VAL A 494 -21.99 0.06 -11.45
CA VAL A 494 -20.58 0.11 -11.85
C VAL A 494 -19.82 -1.10 -11.32
N LYS A 495 -19.98 -1.46 -10.03
CA LYS A 495 -19.40 -2.71 -9.48
C LYS A 495 -19.80 -3.92 -10.32
N GLU A 496 -21.10 -4.08 -10.58
CA GLU A 496 -21.63 -5.21 -11.35
C GLU A 496 -21.04 -5.27 -12.77
N ILE A 497 -20.92 -4.12 -13.45
CA ILE A 497 -20.30 -4.01 -14.77
C ILE A 497 -18.84 -4.47 -14.74
N LEU A 498 -18.05 -3.99 -13.78
CA LEU A 498 -16.63 -4.33 -13.66
C LEU A 498 -16.46 -5.85 -13.51
N MET A 499 -17.26 -6.46 -12.62
CA MET A 499 -17.21 -7.91 -12.37
C MET A 499 -17.70 -8.74 -13.56
N GLU A 500 -18.78 -8.32 -14.24
CA GLU A 500 -19.34 -9.09 -15.35
C GLU A 500 -18.48 -9.01 -16.62
N SER A 501 -17.89 -7.85 -16.89
CA SER A 501 -17.15 -7.59 -18.12
C SER A 501 -15.71 -8.11 -18.13
N GLY A 502 -15.19 -8.52 -16.97
CA GLY A 502 -13.82 -8.99 -16.82
C GLY A 502 -13.49 -10.21 -17.68
N ASP A 503 -12.20 -10.39 -17.95
CA ASP A 503 -11.69 -11.54 -18.70
C ASP A 503 -11.56 -12.77 -17.81
N GLU A 504 -11.87 -13.92 -18.37
CA GLU A 504 -11.62 -15.20 -17.71
C GLU A 504 -10.14 -15.59 -17.88
N ILE A 505 -9.55 -16.16 -16.83
CA ILE A 505 -8.29 -16.90 -16.92
C ILE A 505 -8.69 -18.38 -16.94
N THR A 506 -8.50 -19.05 -18.08
CA THR A 506 -8.95 -20.44 -18.28
C THR A 506 -7.91 -21.47 -17.86
N GLU A 507 -6.63 -21.10 -17.90
CA GLU A 507 -5.55 -21.98 -17.45
C GLU A 507 -5.51 -22.02 -15.91
N PRO A 508 -5.12 -23.15 -15.31
CA PRO A 508 -4.86 -23.23 -13.88
C PRO A 508 -3.80 -22.23 -13.44
N VAL A 509 -3.95 -21.74 -12.21
CA VAL A 509 -3.01 -20.80 -11.59
C VAL A 509 -2.51 -21.36 -10.26
N ILE A 510 -1.31 -20.95 -9.86
CA ILE A 510 -0.77 -21.24 -8.55
C ILE A 510 -1.57 -20.45 -7.51
N LYS A 511 -2.10 -21.16 -6.52
CA LYS A 511 -2.79 -20.58 -5.38
C LYS A 511 -1.78 -19.76 -4.55
N PRO A 512 -2.14 -18.52 -4.15
CA PRO A 512 -1.23 -17.69 -3.36
C PRO A 512 -0.71 -18.40 -2.11
N GLY A 513 0.60 -18.29 -1.88
CA GLY A 513 1.29 -18.88 -0.72
C GLY A 513 1.50 -20.40 -0.76
N THR A 514 1.19 -21.08 -1.87
CA THR A 514 1.39 -22.53 -2.02
C THR A 514 1.98 -22.88 -3.39
N ASP A 515 2.27 -24.16 -3.62
CA ASP A 515 2.63 -24.72 -4.92
C ASP A 515 1.44 -25.44 -5.60
N GLU A 516 0.21 -25.25 -5.09
CA GLU A 516 -0.99 -25.93 -5.56
C GLU A 516 -1.60 -25.18 -6.77
N GLU A 517 -1.83 -25.88 -7.87
CA GLU A 517 -2.61 -25.36 -9.00
C GLU A 517 -4.11 -25.45 -8.72
N VAL A 518 -4.81 -24.34 -8.96
CA VAL A 518 -6.26 -24.22 -8.79
C VAL A 518 -6.91 -23.53 -9.98
N ASP A 519 -8.20 -23.76 -10.18
CA ASP A 519 -9.00 -22.95 -11.10
C ASP A 519 -9.09 -21.51 -10.56
N PHE A 520 -8.70 -20.52 -11.37
CA PHE A 520 -8.75 -19.11 -11.02
C PHE A 520 -10.14 -18.65 -10.54
N LYS A 521 -11.21 -19.29 -11.03
CA LYS A 521 -12.60 -19.03 -10.59
C LYS A 521 -12.87 -19.37 -9.13
N THR A 522 -11.97 -20.11 -8.48
CA THR A 522 -12.07 -20.41 -7.05
C THR A 522 -11.50 -19.32 -6.16
N LEU A 523 -10.75 -18.36 -6.72
CA LEU A 523 -10.03 -17.34 -5.97
C LEU A 523 -10.80 -16.02 -5.78
N SER A 524 -11.90 -15.81 -6.52
CA SER A 524 -12.75 -14.61 -6.40
C SER A 524 -14.20 -14.90 -6.75
N VAL A 525 -15.09 -13.97 -6.40
CA VAL A 525 -16.53 -14.01 -6.70
C VAL A 525 -16.79 -14.00 -8.22
N SER A 526 -16.11 -13.13 -8.97
CA SER A 526 -16.29 -13.05 -10.41
C SER A 526 -15.52 -14.13 -11.17
N GLY A 527 -14.43 -14.65 -10.59
CA GLY A 527 -13.49 -15.52 -11.27
C GLY A 527 -12.82 -14.85 -12.47
N LYS A 528 -12.68 -13.51 -12.45
CA LYS A 528 -12.26 -12.68 -13.58
C LYS A 528 -11.17 -11.69 -13.21
N ARG A 529 -10.39 -11.30 -14.22
CA ARG A 529 -9.48 -10.16 -14.18
C ARG A 529 -10.12 -8.94 -14.82
N ILE A 530 -9.79 -7.75 -14.33
CA ILE A 530 -10.34 -6.48 -14.82
C ILE A 530 -10.08 -6.27 -16.33
N ASN A 531 -11.08 -5.73 -17.06
CA ASN A 531 -10.94 -5.31 -18.46
C ASN A 531 -11.72 -4.01 -18.70
N ALA A 532 -11.01 -2.89 -18.79
CA ALA A 532 -11.59 -1.56 -18.90
C ALA A 532 -12.41 -1.37 -20.18
N PHE A 533 -11.90 -1.83 -21.32
CA PHE A 533 -12.60 -1.69 -22.60
C PHE A 533 -13.93 -2.45 -22.63
N LYS A 534 -13.97 -3.70 -22.15
CA LYS A 534 -15.21 -4.48 -22.05
C LYS A 534 -16.18 -3.86 -21.04
N ALA A 535 -15.67 -3.33 -19.92
CA ALA A 535 -16.47 -2.63 -18.92
C ALA A 535 -17.12 -1.38 -19.52
N TYR A 536 -16.36 -0.56 -20.26
CA TYR A 536 -16.87 0.60 -20.99
C TYR A 536 -17.99 0.22 -21.97
N GLN A 537 -17.79 -0.83 -22.77
CA GLN A 537 -18.80 -1.29 -23.72
C GLN A 537 -20.09 -1.78 -23.04
N LEU A 538 -19.96 -2.49 -21.91
CA LEU A 538 -21.11 -2.95 -21.14
C LEU A 538 -21.85 -1.78 -20.48
N ALA A 539 -21.12 -0.82 -19.91
CA ALA A 539 -21.68 0.41 -19.36
C ALA A 539 -22.46 1.19 -20.42
N ALA A 540 -21.92 1.35 -21.63
CA ALA A 540 -22.62 2.01 -22.73
C ALA A 540 -23.97 1.37 -23.06
N ARG A 541 -24.05 0.03 -23.03
CA ARG A 541 -25.30 -0.70 -23.27
C ARG A 541 -26.31 -0.55 -22.14
N ARG A 542 -25.86 -0.48 -20.89
CA ARG A 542 -26.74 -0.34 -19.70
C ARG A 542 -27.22 1.09 -19.46
N ALA A 543 -26.46 2.08 -19.91
CA ALA A 543 -26.80 3.49 -19.77
C ALA A 543 -27.63 4.05 -20.95
N SER A 544 -27.80 3.28 -22.02
CA SER A 544 -28.68 3.59 -23.15
C SER A 544 -30.11 3.12 -22.84
#